data_AF-A0A7U9KW86-F1
#
_entry.id   AF-A0A7U9KW86-F1
#
_cell.length_a   1.000
_cell.length_b   1.000
_cell.length_c   1.000
_cell.angle_alpha   90.00
_cell.angle_beta   90.00
_cell.angle_gamma   90.00
#
_symmetry.space_group_name_H-M   'P 1'
#
loop_
_entity.id
_entity.type
_entity.pdbx_description
1 polymer ?
#
loop_
_entity_poly.entity_id
_entity_poly.type
_entity_poly.pdbx_seq_one_letter_code
_entity_poly.pdbx_strand_id
1 'polypeptide(L)' 'MQWVYQPVELQHPDGGWELGRITAWWRDGAGELWCRLRTMRGSGGSCPQWFPYDPDRILVLPSAGI' A
#
# COMPACT_ATOMS: atom_id res chain seq x y z
N MET A 1 6.26 2.89 -14.25
CA MET A 1 6.49 2.97 -12.79
C MET A 1 6.30 4.41 -12.37
N GLN A 2 5.57 4.68 -11.29
CA GLN A 2 5.23 6.02 -10.81
C GLN A 2 5.46 6.10 -9.30
N TRP A 3 6.31 7.02 -8.85
CA TRP A 3 6.51 7.28 -7.42
C TRP A 3 5.37 8.15 -6.87
N VAL A 4 4.89 7.81 -5.69
CA VAL A 4 3.77 8.48 -5.01
C VAL A 4 3.99 8.51 -3.50
N TYR A 5 3.10 9.17 -2.78
CA TYR A 5 3.05 9.11 -1.32
C TYR A 5 1.60 9.11 -0.85
N GLN A 6 0.96 7.93 -0.93
CA GLN A 6 -0.46 7.78 -0.65
C GLN A 6 -0.66 7.03 0.67
N PRO A 7 -1.41 7.58 1.64
CA PRO A 7 -1.81 6.85 2.84
C PRO A 7 -2.77 5.72 2.47
N VAL A 8 -2.66 4.59 3.14
CA VAL A 8 -3.54 3.44 2.92
C VAL A 8 -3.93 2.76 4.23
N GLU A 9 -5.07 2.08 4.22
CA GLU A 9 -5.45 1.07 5.21
C GLU A 9 -5.29 -0.32 4.59
N LEU A 10 -4.77 -1.25 5.39
CA LEU A 10 -4.48 -2.63 5.01
C LEU A 10 -5.30 -3.55 5.89
N GLN A 11 -6.10 -4.40 5.27
CA GLN A 11 -6.81 -5.45 5.96
C GLN A 11 -5.92 -6.69 6.10
N HIS A 12 -5.70 -7.12 7.33
CA HIS A 12 -5.00 -8.35 7.64
C HIS A 12 -5.96 -9.55 7.60
N PRO A 13 -5.47 -10.76 7.29
CA PRO A 13 -6.29 -11.98 7.31
C PRO A 13 -6.91 -12.28 8.68
N ASP A 14 -6.34 -11.74 9.76
CA ASP A 14 -6.88 -11.85 11.13
C ASP A 14 -8.05 -10.89 11.40
N GLY A 15 -8.47 -10.11 10.39
CA GLY A 15 -9.54 -9.11 10.48
C GLY A 15 -9.08 -7.76 11.04
N GLY A 16 -7.81 -7.62 11.41
CA GLY A 16 -7.23 -6.36 11.86
C GLY A 16 -6.98 -5.38 10.71
N TRP A 17 -7.00 -4.09 11.04
CA TRP A 17 -6.63 -3.02 10.11
C TRP A 17 -5.30 -2.40 10.51
N GLU A 18 -4.48 -2.08 9.51
CA GLU A 18 -3.21 -1.39 9.71
C GLU A 18 -3.03 -0.22 8.75
N LEU A 19 -2.48 0.89 9.25
CA LEU A 19 -2.09 2.01 8.42
C LEU A 19 -0.74 1.78 7.74
N GLY A 20 -0.71 2.07 6.45
CA GLY A 20 0.49 2.01 5.62
C GLY A 20 0.62 3.21 4.69
N ARG A 21 1.64 3.17 3.86
CA ARG A 21 1.85 4.13 2.77
C ARG A 21 2.29 3.42 1.50
N ILE A 22 1.61 3.69 0.40
CA ILE A 22 2.11 3.34 -0.93
C ILE A 22 3.09 4.42 -1.36
N THR A 23 4.30 3.97 -1.72
CA THR A 23 5.41 4.80 -2.15
C THR A 23 5.62 4.77 -3.66
N ALA A 24 5.09 3.76 -4.36
CA ALA A 24 5.17 3.68 -5.81
C ALA A 24 4.11 2.72 -6.38
N TRP A 25 3.79 2.93 -7.65
CA TRP A 25 2.96 2.07 -8.48
C TRP A 25 3.76 1.54 -9.66
N TRP A 26 3.48 0.31 -10.06
CA TRP A 26 4.05 -0.31 -11.24
C TRP A 26 3.01 -1.22 -11.89
N ARG A 27 3.05 -1.36 -13.22
CA ARG A 27 2.31 -2.39 -13.94
C ARG A 27 3.32 -3.32 -14.56
N ASP A 28 3.17 -4.62 -14.32
CA ASP A 28 4.06 -5.62 -14.89
C ASP A 28 3.79 -5.84 -16.39
N GLY A 29 4.50 -6.80 -16.99
CA GLY A 29 4.33 -7.14 -18.41
C GLY A 29 2.98 -7.77 -18.76
N ALA A 30 2.24 -8.28 -17.77
CA ALA A 30 0.89 -8.84 -17.93
C ALA A 30 -0.22 -7.80 -17.69
N GLY A 31 0.14 -6.60 -17.21
CA GLY A 31 -0.78 -5.51 -16.89
C GLY A 31 -1.30 -5.52 -15.46
N GLU A 32 -0.85 -6.47 -14.62
CA GLU A 32 -1.19 -6.53 -13.20
C GLU A 32 -0.65 -5.30 -12.49
N LEU A 33 -1.44 -4.72 -11.58
CA LEU A 33 -1.05 -3.54 -10.84
C LEU A 33 -0.32 -3.95 -9.57
N TRP A 34 0.88 -3.41 -9.39
CA TRP A 34 1.74 -3.61 -8.24
C TRP A 34 1.89 -2.30 -7.47
N CYS A 35 1.95 -2.40 -6.15
CA CYS A 35 2.17 -1.28 -5.26
C CYS A 35 3.40 -1.52 -4.38
N ARG A 36 4.17 -0.47 -4.11
CA ARG A 36 5.31 -0.51 -3.18
C ARG A 36 4.87 0.03 -1.83
N LEU A 37 4.62 -0.88 -0.89
CA LEU A 37 3.97 -0.60 0.37
C LEU A 37 4.96 -0.54 1.54
N ARG A 38 4.78 0.44 2.43
CA ARG A 38 5.44 0.53 3.73
C ARG A 38 4.39 0.45 4.84
N THR A 39 4.49 -0.56 5.70
CA THR A 39 3.61 -0.75 6.87
C THR A 39 4.19 -0.06 8.10
N MET A 40 3.35 0.39 9.03
CA MET A 40 3.77 1.12 10.24
C MET A 40 3.83 0.25 11.51
N ARG A 41 3.51 -1.05 11.44
CA ARG A 41 3.71 -2.01 12.54
C ARG A 41 5.18 -2.11 12.93
N GLY A 42 5.42 -2.03 14.24
CA GLY A 42 6.74 -2.17 14.87
C GLY A 42 7.54 -0.87 14.91
N SER A 43 8.37 -0.70 15.94
CA SER A 43 9.08 0.55 16.29
C SER A 43 10.08 1.08 15.26
N GLY A 44 10.22 0.46 14.08
CA GLY A 44 11.10 0.89 13.00
C GLY A 44 10.42 1.08 11.63
N GLY A 45 9.15 0.67 11.48
CA GLY A 45 8.49 0.56 10.18
C GLY A 45 9.17 -0.45 9.25
N SER A 46 8.40 -1.33 8.61
CA SER A 46 8.96 -2.31 7.67
C SER A 46 9.66 -1.62 6.49
N CYS A 47 10.71 -2.25 5.95
CA CYS A 47 11.27 -1.81 4.66
C CYS A 47 10.16 -1.86 3.59
N PRO A 48 10.05 -0.86 2.69
CA PRO A 48 8.99 -0.88 1.70
C PRO A 48 9.19 -2.01 0.69
N GLN A 49 8.16 -2.81 0.47
CA GLN A 49 8.18 -4.00 -0.38
C GLN A 49 7.14 -3.88 -1.50
N TRP A 50 7.38 -4.55 -2.62
CA TRP A 50 6.43 -4.64 -3.72
C TRP A 50 5.44 -5.77 -3.48
N PHE A 51 4.14 -5.49 -3.67
CA PHE A 51 3.06 -6.46 -3.59
C PHE A 51 2.07 -6.23 -4.74
N PRO A 52 1.38 -7.28 -5.21
CA PRO A 52 0.21 -7.12 -6.06
C PRO A 52 -0.82 -6.24 -5.36
N TYR A 53 -1.42 -5.30 -6.09
CA TYR A 53 -2.46 -4.45 -5.54
C TYR A 53 -3.78 -5.21 -5.49
N ASP A 54 -4.29 -5.39 -4.28
CA ASP A 54 -5.57 -6.00 -3.99
C ASP A 54 -6.51 -4.91 -3.43
N PRO A 55 -7.51 -4.44 -4.18
CA PRO A 55 -8.42 -3.39 -3.72
C PRO A 55 -9.32 -3.84 -2.57
N ASP A 56 -9.55 -5.14 -2.37
CA ASP A 56 -10.33 -5.66 -1.25
C ASP A 56 -9.54 -5.61 0.07
N ARG A 57 -8.20 -5.60 -0.02
CA ARG A 57 -7.31 -5.57 1.15
C ARG A 57 -6.60 -4.24 1.35
N ILE A 58 -6.52 -3.39 0.33
CA ILE A 58 -5.73 -2.15 0.34
C ILE A 58 -6.61 -0.97 -0.06
N LEU A 59 -7.05 -0.22 0.95
CA LEU A 59 -7.87 0.97 0.77
C LEU A 59 -6.97 2.20 0.69
N VAL A 60 -6.96 2.87 -0.47
CA VAL A 60 -6.23 4.13 -0.64
C VAL A 60 -7.02 5.25 0.03
N LEU A 61 -6.41 5.87 1.04
CA LEU A 61 -6.98 6.99 1.74
C LEU A 61 -6.71 8.30 0.97
N PRO A 62 -7.63 9.28 1.03
CA PRO A 62 -7.41 10.59 0.45
C PRO A 62 -6.21 11.28 1.14
N SER A 63 -5.28 11.79 0.33
CA SER A 63 -4.06 12.47 0.81
C SER A 63 -4.21 13.99 0.90
N ALA A 64 -5.27 14.55 0.33
CA ALA A 64 -5.64 15.96 0.46
C ALA A 64 -7.03 16.05 1.09
N GLY A 65 -7.22 17.03 1.98
CA GLY A 65 -8.54 17.33 2.53
C GLY A 65 -9.51 17.81 1.44
N ILE A 66 -10.81 17.63 1.71
CA ILE A 66 -11.90 18.23 0.94
C ILE A 66 -11.83 19.77 1.00
#